data_AF-U6KAZ7-F1
#
_entry.id   AF-U6KAZ7-F1
#
_cell.length_a   1.000
_cell.length_b   1.000
_cell.length_c   1.000
_cell.angle_alpha   90.00
_cell.angle_beta   90.00
_cell.angle_gamma   90.00
#
_symmetry.space_group_name_H-M   'P 1'
#
loop_
_entity.id
_entity.type
_entity.pdbx_description
1 polymer ?
#
loop_
_entity_poly.entity_id
_entity_poly.type
_entity_poly.pdbx_seq_one_letter_code
_entity_poly.pdbx_strand_id
1 'polypeptide(L)'
;MKILSLLLLLRLLLWVQFVLHLWLHLLLLLLLAVLLLLVLVLLLLLISLLLLLLLVLLLLLFLLLLLLLLLLVLLLVLLQPFLLLLQQQQQQQEQQQEQQQEQQQQQQQHFCCLVSESTWIRCLLLPAAAQERPKLWASSKQQQLAAASADVAAAFSASVAAAAAATGAAAAAAAGAAAAAAAALLLPGFGKYMDTMSSASCRSSGETQIVGEQQAAAAAAAAAAAAAGESESPAAAAAAEAAAADSSRKTEQGKP
;
A
#
# COMPACT_ATOMS: atom_id res chain seq x y z
N MET A 1 -11.02 46.16 -95.48
CA MET A 1 -11.54 46.69 -94.19
C MET A 1 -12.07 45.61 -93.25
N LYS A 2 -12.79 44.57 -93.71
CA LYS A 2 -13.35 43.50 -92.83
C LYS A 2 -12.30 42.77 -91.96
N ILE A 3 -11.09 42.52 -92.49
CA ILE A 3 -10.01 41.80 -91.78
C ILE A 3 -9.54 42.57 -90.53
N LEU A 4 -9.35 43.89 -90.64
CA LEU A 4 -8.93 44.73 -89.50
C LEU A 4 -9.97 44.73 -88.37
N SER A 5 -11.27 44.77 -88.73
CA SER A 5 -12.35 44.67 -87.76
C SER A 5 -12.35 43.34 -87.01
N LEU A 6 -12.06 42.23 -87.71
CA LEU A 6 -11.96 40.90 -87.08
C LEU A 6 -10.77 40.81 -86.13
N LEU A 7 -9.62 41.36 -86.50
CA LEU A 7 -8.43 41.38 -85.63
C LEU A 7 -8.65 42.21 -84.36
N LEU A 8 -9.37 43.34 -84.46
CA LEU A 8 -9.73 44.14 -83.30
C LEU A 8 -10.70 43.41 -82.36
N LEU A 9 -11.71 42.74 -82.91
CA LEU A 9 -12.64 41.93 -82.11
C LEU A 9 -11.94 40.76 -81.40
N LEU A 10 -11.04 40.06 -82.09
CA LEU A 10 -10.26 38.98 -81.49
C LEU A 10 -9.38 39.50 -80.34
N ARG A 11 -8.71 40.64 -80.54
CA ARG A 11 -7.89 41.27 -79.50
C ARG A 11 -8.72 41.69 -78.29
N LEU A 12 -9.91 42.24 -78.51
CA LEU A 12 -10.83 42.60 -77.43
C LEU A 12 -11.30 41.37 -76.67
N LEU A 13 -11.67 40.29 -77.37
CA LEU A 13 -12.11 39.04 -76.75
C LEU A 13 -11.01 38.42 -75.87
N LEU A 14 -9.78 38.37 -76.38
CA LEU A 14 -8.62 37.90 -75.61
C LEU A 14 -8.36 38.77 -74.38
N TRP A 15 -8.50 40.09 -74.51
CA TRP A 15 -8.34 41.01 -73.38
C TRP A 15 -9.43 40.80 -72.32
N VAL A 16 -10.69 40.66 -72.73
CA VAL A 16 -11.81 40.37 -71.82
C VAL A 16 -11.62 39.02 -71.13
N GLN A 17 -11.22 37.98 -71.87
CA GLN A 17 -10.92 36.66 -71.32
C GLN A 17 -9.78 36.75 -70.28
N PHE A 18 -8.71 37.48 -70.58
CA PHE A 18 -7.59 37.69 -69.67
C PHE A 18 -8.03 38.41 -68.39
N VAL A 19 -8.80 39.49 -68.51
CA VAL A 19 -9.33 40.26 -67.37
C VAL A 19 -10.25 39.38 -66.51
N LEU A 20 -11.12 38.59 -67.14
CA LEU A 20 -12.02 37.68 -66.43
C LEU A 20 -11.25 36.59 -65.67
N HIS A 21 -10.24 36.01 -66.28
CA HIS A 21 -9.38 35.00 -65.65
C HIS A 21 -8.58 35.59 -64.48
N LEU A 22 -8.04 36.80 -64.65
CA LEU A 22 -7.36 37.53 -63.58
C LEU A 22 -8.31 37.83 -62.42
N TRP A 23 -9.54 38.28 -62.72
CA TRP A 23 -10.57 38.57 -61.72
C TRP A 23 -10.99 37.31 -60.97
N LEU A 24 -11.18 36.19 -61.68
CA LEU A 24 -11.50 34.89 -61.08
C LEU A 24 -10.37 34.42 -60.15
N HIS A 25 -9.11 34.52 -60.57
CA HIS A 25 -7.98 34.19 -59.71
C HIS A 25 -7.89 35.09 -58.48
N LEU A 26 -8.12 36.39 -58.64
CA LEU A 26 -8.14 37.32 -57.50
C LEU A 26 -9.25 36.96 -56.51
N LEU A 27 -10.45 36.62 -56.99
CA LEU A 27 -11.57 36.19 -56.16
C LEU A 27 -11.25 34.86 -55.46
N LEU A 28 -10.63 33.90 -56.16
CA LEU A 28 -10.19 32.64 -55.57
C LEU A 28 -9.15 32.85 -54.47
N LEU A 29 -8.14 33.71 -54.71
CA LEU A 29 -7.13 34.06 -53.71
C LEU A 29 -7.74 34.76 -52.50
N LEU A 30 -8.70 35.66 -52.71
CA LEU A 30 -9.43 36.31 -51.62
C LEU A 30 -10.22 35.29 -50.80
N LEU A 31 -10.94 34.38 -51.44
CA LEU A 31 -11.69 33.32 -50.77
C LEU A 31 -10.76 32.42 -49.95
N LEU A 32 -9.61 32.03 -50.51
CA LEU A 32 -8.59 31.25 -49.83
C LEU A 32 -8.02 32.00 -48.61
N ALA A 33 -7.75 33.29 -48.74
CA ALA A 33 -7.25 34.13 -47.65
C ALA A 33 -8.27 34.23 -46.51
N VAL A 34 -9.56 34.41 -46.83
CA VAL A 34 -10.64 34.44 -45.83
C VAL A 34 -10.78 33.09 -45.14
N LEU A 35 -10.72 31.98 -45.89
CA LEU A 35 -10.77 30.63 -45.33
C LEU A 35 -9.59 30.38 -44.38
N LEU A 36 -8.37 30.77 -44.78
CA LEU A 36 -7.18 30.64 -43.95
C LEU A 36 -7.28 31.47 -42.67
N LEU A 37 -7.79 32.70 -42.76
CA LEU A 37 -8.05 33.55 -41.61
C LEU A 37 -9.07 32.92 -40.66
N LEU A 38 -10.16 32.35 -41.20
CA LEU A 38 -11.18 31.66 -40.40
C LEU A 38 -10.58 30.47 -39.65
N VAL A 39 -9.78 29.64 -40.33
CA VAL A 39 -9.09 28.49 -39.71
C VAL A 39 -8.13 28.97 -38.62
N LEU A 40 -7.39 30.05 -38.85
CA LEU A 40 -6.48 30.64 -37.85
C LEU A 40 -7.26 31.12 -36.61
N VAL A 41 -8.36 31.84 -36.80
CA VAL A 41 -9.22 32.30 -35.70
C VAL A 41 -9.79 31.10 -34.93
N LEU A 42 -10.25 30.06 -35.63
CA LEU A 42 -10.76 28.85 -34.99
C LEU A 42 -9.66 28.14 -34.17
N LEU A 43 -8.44 28.04 -34.71
CA LEU A 43 -7.29 27.46 -34.01
C LEU A 43 -6.95 28.28 -32.75
N LEU A 44 -6.94 29.61 -32.86
CA LEU A 44 -6.70 30.49 -31.71
C LEU A 44 -7.78 30.34 -30.63
N LEU A 45 -9.05 30.25 -31.03
CA LEU A 45 -10.14 29.97 -30.10
C LEU A 45 -9.98 28.61 -29.42
N LEU A 46 -9.59 27.58 -30.17
CA LEU A 46 -9.35 26.24 -29.64
C LEU A 46 -8.19 26.24 -28.63
N ILE A 47 -7.08 26.91 -28.96
CA ILE A 47 -5.92 27.04 -28.05
C ILE A 47 -6.33 27.81 -26.79
N SER A 48 -7.08 28.91 -26.95
CA SER A 48 -7.60 29.69 -25.82
C SER A 48 -8.51 28.86 -24.92
N LEU A 49 -9.40 28.04 -25.51
CA LEU A 49 -10.28 27.13 -24.77
C LEU A 49 -9.48 26.07 -24.02
N LEU A 50 -8.48 25.47 -24.68
CA LEU A 50 -7.60 24.47 -24.08
C LEU A 50 -6.82 25.06 -22.89
N LEU A 51 -6.29 26.27 -23.04
CA LEU A 51 -5.57 26.98 -21.99
C LEU A 51 -6.49 27.33 -20.82
N LEU A 52 -7.72 27.77 -21.09
CA LEU A 52 -8.73 27.99 -20.05
C LEU A 52 -9.07 26.69 -19.31
N LEU A 53 -9.27 25.59 -20.03
CA LEU A 53 -9.55 24.28 -19.44
C LEU A 53 -8.38 23.82 -18.55
N LEU A 54 -7.14 23.99 -19.02
CA LEU A 54 -5.94 23.69 -18.25
C LEU A 54 -5.86 24.53 -16.98
N LEU A 55 -6.18 25.83 -17.06
CA LEU A 55 -6.20 26.72 -15.91
C LEU A 55 -7.25 26.29 -14.87
N VAL A 56 -8.45 25.93 -15.33
CA VAL A 56 -9.52 25.41 -14.45
C VAL A 56 -9.09 24.11 -13.78
N LEU A 57 -8.47 23.19 -14.53
CA LEU A 57 -7.95 21.94 -13.99
C LEU A 57 -6.88 22.19 -12.92
N LEU A 58 -5.94 23.12 -13.18
CA LEU A 58 -4.90 23.50 -12.23
C LEU A 58 -5.50 24.10 -10.96
N LEU A 59 -6.50 24.97 -11.10
CA LEU A 59 -7.21 25.56 -9.97
C LEU A 59 -7.91 24.49 -9.12
N LEU A 60 -8.56 23.52 -9.76
CA LEU A 60 -9.23 22.41 -9.09
C LEU A 60 -8.23 21.52 -8.35
N LEU A 61 -7.08 21.23 -8.97
CA LEU A 61 -5.99 20.49 -8.34
C LEU A 61 -5.46 21.23 -7.10
N PHE A 62 -5.25 22.54 -7.21
CA PHE A 62 -4.82 23.37 -6.09
C PHE A 62 -5.84 23.36 -4.94
N LEU A 63 -7.13 23.47 -5.27
CA LEU A 63 -8.20 23.40 -4.28
C LEU A 63 -8.25 22.03 -3.58
N LEU A 64 -8.07 20.95 -4.33
CA LEU A 64 -7.99 19.59 -3.78
C LEU A 64 -6.79 19.43 -2.83
N LEU A 65 -5.63 19.97 -3.21
CA LEU A 65 -4.43 19.95 -2.37
C LEU A 65 -4.65 20.73 -1.07
N LEU A 66 -5.29 21.91 -1.16
CA LEU A 66 -5.62 22.71 0.01
C LEU A 66 -6.60 21.98 0.94
N LEU A 67 -7.61 21.31 0.38
CA LEU A 67 -8.55 20.50 1.14
C LEU A 67 -7.85 19.33 1.85
N LEU A 68 -6.94 18.64 1.17
CA LEU A 68 -6.15 17.56 1.74
C LEU A 68 -5.26 18.07 2.88
N LEU A 69 -4.61 19.22 2.69
CA LEU A 69 -3.78 19.85 3.72
C LEU A 69 -4.63 20.22 4.94
N LEU A 70 -5.81 20.80 4.73
CA LEU A 70 -6.75 21.14 5.80
C LEU A 70 -7.19 19.88 6.56
N LEU A 71 -7.50 18.80 5.84
CA LEU A 71 -7.86 17.51 6.45
C LEU A 71 -6.70 16.94 7.28
N LEU A 72 -5.47 17.04 6.78
CA LEU A 72 -4.29 16.58 7.51
C LEU A 72 -4.07 17.39 8.80
N VAL A 73 -4.22 18.72 8.74
CA VAL A 73 -4.14 19.59 9.92
C VAL A 73 -5.25 19.24 10.91
N LEU A 74 -6.47 19.04 10.44
CA LEU A 74 -7.60 18.64 11.29
C LEU A 74 -7.34 17.29 11.96
N LEU A 75 -6.81 16.31 11.22
CA LEU A 75 -6.44 15.00 11.75
C LEU A 75 -5.36 15.13 12.81
N LEU A 76 -4.35 15.97 12.58
CA LEU A 76 -3.27 16.21 13.54
C LEU A 76 -3.81 16.84 14.84
N VAL A 77 -4.69 17.84 14.72
CA VAL A 77 -5.37 18.47 15.86
C VAL A 77 -6.23 17.46 16.61
N LEU A 78 -6.92 16.56 15.90
CA LEU A 78 -7.73 15.51 16.50
C LEU A 78 -6.88 14.43 17.19
N LEU A 79 -5.69 14.15 16.67
CA LEU A 79 -4.77 13.15 17.22
C LEU A 79 -4.02 13.67 18.46
N GLN A 80 -3.81 14.98 18.56
CA GLN A 80 -3.12 15.61 19.68
C GLN A 80 -3.69 15.23 21.07
N PRO A 81 -5.00 15.29 21.35
CA PRO A 81 -5.54 14.85 22.65
C PRO A 81 -5.36 13.35 22.88
N PHE A 82 -5.39 12.53 21.82
CA PHE A 82 -5.16 11.10 21.95
C PHE A 82 -3.71 10.80 22.34
N LEU A 83 -2.73 11.49 21.75
CA LEU A 83 -1.34 11.41 22.14
C LEU A 83 -1.11 11.86 23.59
N LEU A 84 -1.75 12.94 24.01
CA LEU A 84 -1.71 13.40 25.41
C LEU A 84 -2.32 12.38 26.38
N LEU A 85 -3.44 11.77 26.02
CA LEU A 85 -4.09 10.75 26.83
C LEU A 85 -3.21 9.50 26.95
N LEU A 86 -2.57 9.09 25.85
CA LEU A 86 -1.65 7.96 25.82
C LEU A 86 -0.40 8.24 26.68
N GLN A 87 0.11 9.48 26.65
CA GLN A 87 1.20 9.92 27.51
C GLN A 87 0.79 9.96 29.00
N GLN A 88 -0.44 10.42 29.32
CA GLN A 88 -0.97 10.35 30.68
C GLN A 88 -1.14 8.91 31.16
N GLN A 89 -1.57 8.00 30.28
CA GLN A 89 -1.74 6.60 30.62
C GLN A 89 -0.38 5.92 30.92
N GLN A 90 0.66 6.25 30.16
CA GLN A 90 2.03 5.80 30.47
C GLN A 90 2.52 6.33 31.82
N GLN A 91 2.32 7.61 32.13
CA GLN A 91 2.70 8.18 33.43
C GLN A 91 1.95 7.53 34.60
N GLN A 92 0.66 7.21 34.44
CA GLN A 92 -0.09 6.49 35.47
C GLN A 92 0.43 5.07 35.66
N GLN A 93 0.89 4.41 34.60
CA GLN A 93 1.43 3.06 34.66
C GLN A 93 2.80 3.04 35.36
N GLU A 94 3.64 4.05 35.12
CA GLU A 94 4.91 4.23 35.85
C GLU A 94 4.69 4.48 37.34
N GLN A 95 3.74 5.36 37.72
CA GLN A 95 3.41 5.59 39.14
C GLN A 95 2.88 4.33 39.84
N GLN A 96 2.11 3.49 39.15
CA GLN A 96 1.66 2.21 39.72
C GLN A 96 2.81 1.23 39.91
N GLN A 97 3.81 1.21 39.02
CA GLN A 97 5.01 0.39 39.22
C GLN A 97 5.86 0.88 40.38
N GLU A 98 6.04 2.19 40.55
CA GLU A 98 6.77 2.75 41.69
C GLU A 98 6.08 2.42 43.02
N GLN A 99 4.75 2.54 43.10
CA GLN A 99 4.00 2.13 44.30
C GLN A 99 4.14 0.62 44.60
N GLN A 100 4.14 -0.23 43.59
CA GLN A 100 4.37 -1.67 43.80
C GLN A 100 5.80 -1.97 44.28
N GLN A 101 6.81 -1.25 43.77
CA GLN A 101 8.18 -1.37 44.28
C GLN A 101 8.31 -0.89 45.72
N GLU A 102 7.68 0.23 46.09
CA GLU A 102 7.69 0.71 47.47
C GLU A 102 6.97 -0.27 48.41
N GLN A 103 5.84 -0.84 48.00
CA GLN A 103 5.17 -1.89 48.79
C GLN A 103 6.03 -3.15 48.94
N GLN A 104 6.72 -3.58 47.88
CA GLN A 104 7.65 -4.70 47.99
C GLN A 104 8.84 -4.37 48.89
N GLN A 105 9.39 -3.15 48.85
CA GLN A 105 10.44 -2.74 49.77
C GLN A 105 9.94 -2.68 51.21
N GLN A 106 8.73 -2.16 51.47
CA GLN A 106 8.16 -2.17 52.82
C GLN A 106 7.90 -3.60 53.31
N GLN A 107 7.39 -4.49 52.46
CA GLN A 107 7.24 -5.90 52.83
C GLN A 107 8.59 -6.58 53.06
N GLN A 108 9.62 -6.29 52.27
CA GLN A 108 10.97 -6.82 52.49
C GLN A 108 11.61 -6.25 53.75
N GLN A 109 11.43 -4.96 54.05
CA GLN A 109 11.91 -4.36 55.29
C GLN A 109 11.17 -4.93 56.51
N HIS A 110 9.85 -5.11 56.42
CA HIS A 110 9.05 -5.72 57.48
C HIS A 110 9.43 -7.20 57.67
N PHE A 111 9.62 -7.95 56.58
CA PHE A 111 10.09 -9.32 56.64
C PHE A 111 11.51 -9.40 57.19
N CYS A 112 12.41 -8.50 56.79
CA CYS A 112 13.78 -8.43 57.31
C CYS A 112 13.78 -8.08 58.80
N CYS A 113 12.89 -7.19 59.25
CA CYS A 113 12.72 -6.84 60.67
C CYS A 113 12.21 -8.03 61.50
N LEU A 114 11.17 -8.74 61.02
CA LEU A 114 10.66 -9.97 61.64
C LEU A 114 11.71 -11.10 61.68
N VAL A 115 12.45 -11.29 60.58
CA VAL A 115 13.53 -12.28 60.51
C VAL A 115 14.68 -11.87 61.45
N SER A 116 15.04 -10.59 61.50
CA SER A 116 16.05 -10.07 62.42
C SER A 116 15.64 -10.28 63.88
N GLU A 117 14.41 -9.93 64.29
CA GLU A 117 13.94 -10.22 65.65
C GLU A 117 13.94 -11.72 65.97
N SER A 118 13.45 -12.57 65.05
CA SER A 118 13.40 -14.02 65.28
C SER A 118 14.80 -14.65 65.35
N THR A 119 15.76 -14.15 64.57
CA THR A 119 17.15 -14.63 64.60
C THR A 119 17.88 -14.13 65.85
N TRP A 120 17.63 -12.91 66.31
CA TRP A 120 18.23 -12.40 67.54
C TRP A 120 17.73 -13.19 68.76
N ILE A 121 16.43 -13.50 68.83
CA ILE A 121 15.87 -14.37 69.88
C ILE A 121 16.52 -15.76 69.81
N ARG A 122 16.67 -16.36 68.61
CA ARG A 122 17.36 -17.66 68.46
C ARG A 122 18.83 -17.64 68.86
N CYS A 123 19.56 -16.56 68.57
CA CYS A 123 20.96 -16.43 68.96
C CYS A 123 21.12 -16.23 70.48
N LEU A 124 20.17 -15.54 71.14
CA LEU A 124 20.16 -15.40 72.60
C LEU A 124 19.73 -16.69 73.32
N LEU A 125 18.86 -17.49 72.71
CA LEU A 125 18.34 -18.74 73.30
C LEU A 125 19.17 -19.99 72.99
N LEU A 126 20.15 -19.96 72.07
CA LEU A 126 21.03 -21.10 71.85
C LEU A 126 22.22 -21.09 72.83
N PRO A 127 22.24 -21.96 73.85
CA PRO A 127 23.37 -22.09 74.75
C PRO A 127 24.57 -22.73 74.04
N ALA A 128 25.77 -22.42 74.53
CA ALA A 128 27.10 -22.69 74.00
C ALA A 128 27.50 -24.19 73.87
N ALA A 129 26.71 -25.01 73.18
CA ALA A 129 26.87 -26.47 73.17
C ALA A 129 27.43 -27.08 71.86
N ALA A 130 27.79 -26.30 70.84
CA ALA A 130 28.17 -26.87 69.53
C ALA A 130 29.49 -26.30 68.96
N GLN A 131 30.56 -26.48 69.73
CA GLN A 131 31.92 -26.56 69.20
C GLN A 131 32.16 -28.03 68.89
N GLU A 132 32.01 -28.47 67.62
CA GLU A 132 32.65 -29.65 67.00
C GLU A 132 32.01 -29.95 65.62
N ARG A 133 32.77 -29.62 64.55
CA ARG A 133 32.86 -30.22 63.19
C ARG A 133 31.57 -30.39 62.35
N PRO A 134 31.61 -29.94 61.07
CA PRO A 134 31.91 -30.92 60.02
C PRO A 134 32.68 -30.36 58.79
N LYS A 135 33.72 -31.09 58.35
CA LYS A 135 34.56 -30.83 57.17
C LYS A 135 34.10 -31.55 55.88
N LEU A 136 32.91 -32.14 55.82
CA LEU A 136 32.59 -33.14 54.78
C LEU A 136 31.56 -32.73 53.71
N TRP A 137 30.94 -31.54 53.78
CA TRP A 137 29.86 -31.18 52.82
C TRP A 137 30.31 -30.42 51.56
N ALA A 138 31.60 -30.12 51.41
CA ALA A 138 32.10 -29.32 50.28
C ALA A 138 32.19 -30.07 48.93
N SER A 139 32.07 -31.41 48.91
CA SER A 139 32.41 -32.19 47.70
C SER A 139 31.24 -32.42 46.73
N SER A 140 29.98 -32.33 47.18
CA SER A 140 28.82 -32.71 46.35
C SER A 140 28.37 -31.62 45.35
N LYS A 141 28.57 -30.34 45.65
CA LYS A 141 28.15 -29.23 44.75
C LYS A 141 29.01 -29.08 43.49
N GLN A 142 30.24 -29.59 43.48
CA GLN A 142 31.14 -29.43 42.34
C GLN A 142 30.84 -30.42 41.19
N GLN A 143 30.13 -31.52 41.45
CA GLN A 143 29.76 -32.49 40.42
C GLN A 143 28.49 -32.12 39.62
N GLN A 144 27.60 -31.29 40.16
CA GLN A 144 26.37 -30.91 39.44
C GLN A 144 26.57 -29.78 38.41
N LEU A 145 27.66 -29.01 38.49
CA LEU A 145 27.96 -27.93 37.53
C LEU A 145 28.60 -28.42 36.23
N ALA A 146 29.11 -29.65 36.16
CA ALA A 146 29.78 -30.18 34.96
C ALA A 146 28.81 -30.80 33.92
N ALA A 147 27.60 -31.20 34.32
CA ALA A 147 26.65 -31.85 33.41
C ALA A 147 25.74 -30.88 32.65
N ALA A 148 25.56 -29.64 33.13
CA ALA A 148 24.63 -28.67 32.54
C ALA A 148 25.20 -27.87 31.35
N SER A 149 26.50 -27.96 31.06
CA SER A 149 27.15 -27.16 30.01
C SER A 149 27.17 -27.81 28.63
N ALA A 150 26.83 -29.11 28.50
CA ALA A 150 26.85 -29.81 27.21
C ALA A 150 25.58 -29.58 26.37
N ASP A 151 24.42 -29.40 27.00
CA ASP A 151 23.14 -29.30 26.28
C ASP A 151 22.88 -27.93 25.64
N VAL A 152 23.55 -26.86 26.11
CA VAL A 152 23.35 -25.50 25.57
C VAL A 152 24.02 -25.30 24.19
N ALA A 153 25.06 -26.08 23.88
CA ALA A 153 25.79 -25.96 22.62
C ALA A 153 25.02 -26.52 21.41
N ALA A 154 24.15 -27.52 21.62
CA ALA A 154 23.36 -28.13 20.53
C ALA A 154 22.14 -27.28 20.12
N ALA A 155 21.59 -26.47 21.03
CA ALA A 155 20.43 -25.63 20.73
C ALA A 155 20.77 -24.41 19.85
N PHE A 156 21.99 -23.90 19.91
CA PHE A 156 22.39 -22.70 19.17
C PHE A 156 22.57 -22.95 17.67
N SER A 157 23.04 -24.13 17.25
CA SER A 157 23.31 -24.43 15.83
C SER A 157 22.04 -24.59 14.99
N ALA A 158 20.92 -25.02 15.59
CA ALA A 158 19.64 -25.15 14.89
C ALA A 158 18.98 -23.79 14.57
N SER A 159 19.20 -22.76 15.40
CA SER A 159 18.57 -21.44 15.22
C SER A 159 19.17 -20.64 14.05
N VAL A 160 20.47 -20.80 13.77
CA VAL A 160 21.18 -20.06 12.72
C VAL A 160 20.82 -20.58 11.32
N ALA A 161 20.55 -21.89 11.19
CA ALA A 161 20.12 -22.48 9.92
C ALA A 161 18.69 -22.02 9.51
N ALA A 162 17.79 -21.82 10.48
CA ALA A 162 16.44 -21.33 10.22
C ALA A 162 16.41 -19.86 9.78
N ALA A 163 17.29 -19.02 10.33
CA ALA A 163 17.38 -17.60 9.96
C ALA A 163 17.88 -17.39 8.52
N ALA A 164 18.79 -18.24 8.03
CA ALA A 164 19.33 -18.13 6.67
C ALA A 164 18.29 -18.49 5.58
N ALA A 165 17.36 -19.42 5.87
CA ALA A 165 16.29 -19.78 4.95
C ALA A 165 15.24 -18.67 4.77
N ALA A 166 14.96 -17.89 5.83
CA ALA A 166 13.99 -16.80 5.79
C ALA A 166 14.47 -15.61 4.91
N THR A 167 15.78 -15.35 4.87
CA THR A 167 16.34 -14.26 4.05
C THR A 167 16.33 -14.55 2.54
N GLY A 168 16.35 -15.83 2.14
CA GLY A 168 16.29 -16.21 0.72
C GLY A 168 14.91 -16.02 0.08
N ALA A 169 13.84 -16.28 0.84
CA ALA A 169 12.46 -16.16 0.34
C ALA A 169 12.03 -14.71 0.09
N ALA A 170 12.50 -13.76 0.91
CA ALA A 170 12.17 -12.34 0.74
C ALA A 170 12.79 -11.72 -0.52
N ALA A 171 13.98 -12.18 -0.94
CA ALA A 171 14.65 -11.69 -2.14
C ALA A 171 13.95 -12.14 -3.43
N ALA A 172 13.38 -13.35 -3.46
CA ALA A 172 12.65 -13.87 -4.61
C ALA A 172 11.31 -13.13 -4.84
N ALA A 173 10.60 -12.75 -3.77
CA ALA A 173 9.34 -12.01 -3.86
C ALA A 173 9.52 -10.58 -4.43
N ALA A 174 10.64 -9.91 -4.12
CA ALA A 174 10.95 -8.59 -4.63
C ALA A 174 11.24 -8.58 -6.16
N ALA A 175 11.82 -9.66 -6.69
CA ALA A 175 12.11 -9.79 -8.12
C ALA A 175 10.83 -9.98 -8.97
N GLY A 176 9.83 -10.70 -8.44
CA GLY A 176 8.54 -10.90 -9.13
C GLY A 176 7.71 -9.62 -9.26
N ALA A 177 7.71 -8.75 -8.24
CA ALA A 177 6.97 -7.49 -8.25
C ALA A 177 7.52 -6.49 -9.30
N ALA A 178 8.85 -6.48 -9.52
CA ALA A 178 9.48 -5.63 -10.52
C ALA A 178 9.13 -6.06 -11.97
N ALA A 179 9.01 -7.36 -12.22
CA ALA A 179 8.64 -7.88 -13.54
C ALA A 179 7.16 -7.57 -13.90
N ALA A 180 6.26 -7.63 -12.93
CA ALA A 180 4.85 -7.29 -13.13
C ALA A 180 4.63 -5.79 -13.43
N ALA A 181 5.42 -4.90 -12.80
CA ALA A 181 5.36 -3.47 -13.07
C ALA A 181 5.87 -3.11 -14.48
N ALA A 182 6.86 -3.83 -15.00
CA ALA A 182 7.39 -3.62 -16.35
C ALA A 182 6.39 -4.05 -17.46
N ALA A 183 5.60 -5.10 -17.22
CA ALA A 183 4.59 -5.57 -18.17
C ALA A 183 3.40 -4.58 -18.32
N ALA A 184 3.07 -3.82 -17.27
CA ALA A 184 1.98 -2.85 -17.31
C ALA A 184 2.29 -1.58 -18.15
N LEU A 185 3.57 -1.29 -18.41
CA LEU A 185 3.99 -0.10 -19.17
C LEU A 185 4.06 -0.33 -20.69
N LEU A 186 3.95 -1.57 -21.18
CA LEU A 186 4.05 -1.89 -22.61
C LEU A 186 2.70 -1.95 -23.36
N LEU A 187 1.58 -1.56 -22.73
CA LEU A 187 0.25 -1.52 -23.37
C LEU A 187 -0.40 -0.12 -23.40
N PRO A 188 0.15 0.88 -24.11
CA PRO A 188 -0.63 2.03 -24.54
C PRO A 188 -1.03 1.87 -26.00
N GLY A 189 -2.34 1.68 -26.28
CA GLY A 189 -2.86 2.18 -27.57
C GLY A 189 -3.81 1.34 -28.42
N PHE A 190 -4.74 0.55 -27.87
CA PHE A 190 -5.79 -0.10 -28.69
C PHE A 190 -7.25 0.19 -28.29
N GLY A 191 -7.51 1.18 -27.41
CA GLY A 191 -8.85 1.37 -26.83
C GLY A 191 -9.72 2.51 -27.37
N LYS A 192 -9.32 3.28 -28.40
CA LYS A 192 -10.04 4.52 -28.78
C LYS A 192 -10.70 4.53 -30.17
N TYR A 193 -10.88 3.38 -30.81
CA TYR A 193 -11.37 3.33 -32.21
C TYR A 193 -12.67 2.55 -32.46
N MET A 194 -13.51 2.32 -31.44
CA MET A 194 -14.77 1.55 -31.60
C MET A 194 -16.05 2.21 -31.05
N ASP A 195 -16.08 3.51 -30.76
CA ASP A 195 -17.30 4.15 -30.21
C ASP A 195 -18.11 5.01 -31.20
N THR A 196 -17.77 5.06 -32.50
CA THR A 196 -18.45 5.97 -33.45
C THR A 196 -19.28 5.31 -34.54
N MET A 197 -19.70 4.04 -34.39
CA MET A 197 -20.69 3.43 -35.28
C MET A 197 -21.79 2.68 -34.53
N SER A 198 -22.55 3.38 -33.68
CA SER A 198 -23.84 2.86 -33.21
C SER A 198 -24.82 3.99 -32.88
N SER A 199 -25.31 4.67 -33.91
CA SER A 199 -26.39 5.66 -33.77
C SER A 199 -27.28 5.67 -35.00
N ALA A 200 -27.94 4.55 -35.25
CA ALA A 200 -29.20 4.53 -36.00
C ALA A 200 -30.00 3.28 -35.62
N SER A 201 -31.29 3.48 -35.37
CA SER A 201 -32.37 2.49 -35.29
C SER A 201 -32.71 1.82 -33.94
N CYS A 202 -33.86 2.30 -33.44
CA CYS A 202 -34.99 1.52 -32.91
C CYS A 202 -35.09 1.26 -31.40
N ARG A 203 -36.07 1.97 -30.82
CA ARG A 203 -36.88 1.61 -29.65
C ARG A 203 -37.14 0.09 -29.53
N SER A 204 -36.90 -0.48 -28.35
CA SER A 204 -37.77 -1.49 -27.71
C SER A 204 -37.12 -2.02 -26.42
N SER A 205 -37.86 -1.92 -25.32
CA SER A 205 -37.88 -2.76 -24.10
C SER A 205 -36.57 -3.32 -23.51
N GLY A 206 -36.29 -2.86 -22.28
CA GLY A 206 -36.28 -3.70 -21.06
C GLY A 206 -35.36 -4.92 -20.99
N GLU A 207 -34.60 -5.00 -19.89
CA GLU A 207 -33.86 -6.17 -19.42
C GLU A 207 -32.68 -6.63 -20.27
N THR A 208 -31.46 -6.24 -19.86
CA THR A 208 -30.33 -7.15 -19.54
C THR A 208 -29.03 -6.36 -19.56
N GLN A 209 -28.55 -5.94 -18.37
CA GLN A 209 -27.17 -5.46 -18.23
C GLN A 209 -26.61 -5.80 -16.84
N ILE A 210 -26.58 -7.11 -16.53
CA ILE A 210 -25.82 -7.68 -15.40
C ILE A 210 -25.05 -8.90 -15.95
N VAL A 211 -24.09 -8.68 -16.84
CA VAL A 211 -23.14 -9.75 -17.25
C VAL A 211 -21.70 -9.22 -17.43
N GLY A 212 -21.47 -7.91 -17.51
CA GLY A 212 -20.14 -7.35 -17.74
C GLY A 212 -19.20 -7.35 -16.53
N GLU A 213 -19.72 -7.20 -15.30
CA GLU A 213 -18.88 -7.16 -14.09
C GLU A 213 -18.43 -8.55 -13.59
N GLN A 214 -19.14 -9.62 -13.98
CA GLN A 214 -18.81 -10.97 -13.52
C GLN A 214 -17.61 -11.59 -14.25
N GLN A 215 -17.32 -11.16 -15.48
CA GLN A 215 -16.13 -11.63 -16.22
C GLN A 215 -14.83 -10.94 -15.76
N ALA A 216 -14.88 -9.71 -15.27
CA ALA A 216 -13.71 -9.05 -14.67
C ALA A 216 -13.36 -9.64 -13.30
N ALA A 217 -14.36 -10.02 -12.50
CA ALA A 217 -14.15 -10.70 -11.21
C ALA A 217 -13.60 -12.13 -11.37
N ALA A 218 -14.03 -12.86 -12.41
CA ALA A 218 -13.55 -14.22 -12.68
C ALA A 218 -12.07 -14.26 -13.14
N ALA A 219 -11.61 -13.26 -13.90
CA ALA A 219 -10.21 -13.16 -14.31
C ALA A 219 -9.29 -12.80 -13.13
N ALA A 220 -9.74 -11.98 -12.19
CA ALA A 220 -8.99 -11.66 -10.97
C ALA A 220 -8.89 -12.87 -10.02
N ALA A 221 -9.94 -13.70 -9.92
CA ALA A 221 -9.92 -14.91 -9.10
C ALA A 221 -9.00 -16.01 -9.69
N ALA A 222 -8.92 -16.14 -11.02
CA ALA A 222 -8.01 -17.09 -11.66
C ALA A 222 -6.53 -16.70 -11.48
N ALA A 223 -6.20 -15.40 -11.47
CA ALA A 223 -4.85 -14.92 -11.20
C ALA A 223 -4.44 -15.12 -9.71
N ALA A 224 -5.39 -15.00 -8.77
CA ALA A 224 -5.14 -15.27 -7.35
C ALA A 224 -4.92 -16.76 -7.07
N ALA A 225 -5.59 -17.66 -7.79
CA ALA A 225 -5.41 -19.11 -7.66
C ALA A 225 -4.05 -19.59 -8.18
N ALA A 226 -3.50 -18.96 -9.23
CA ALA A 226 -2.17 -19.29 -9.75
C ALA A 226 -1.04 -18.88 -8.78
N ALA A 227 -1.24 -17.85 -7.96
CA ALA A 227 -0.26 -17.40 -6.96
C ALA A 227 -0.24 -18.26 -5.68
N ALA A 228 -1.30 -19.05 -5.43
CA ALA A 228 -1.39 -19.94 -4.26
C ALA A 228 -0.82 -21.36 -4.52
N GLY A 229 -0.49 -21.69 -5.77
CA GLY A 229 -0.10 -23.05 -6.17
C GLY A 229 1.36 -23.44 -5.98
N GLU A 230 2.26 -22.52 -5.65
CA GLU A 230 3.71 -22.82 -5.60
C GLU A 230 4.34 -22.81 -4.21
N SER A 231 3.57 -22.66 -3.13
CA SER A 231 4.09 -22.80 -1.76
C SER A 231 3.65 -24.12 -1.10
N GLU A 232 3.85 -25.25 -1.76
CA GLU A 232 3.91 -26.54 -1.06
C GLU A 232 5.24 -26.63 -0.31
N SER A 233 5.32 -25.92 0.82
CA SER A 233 6.31 -26.19 1.85
C SER A 233 5.73 -27.23 2.82
N PRO A 234 6.33 -28.42 2.96
CA PRO A 234 5.81 -29.51 3.79
C PRO A 234 5.78 -29.19 5.30
N ALA A 235 6.27 -28.02 5.74
CA ALA A 235 6.22 -27.59 7.13
C ALA A 235 4.86 -27.01 7.56
N ALA A 236 4.03 -26.52 6.63
CA ALA A 236 2.72 -25.94 6.96
C ALA A 236 1.61 -27.00 7.11
N ALA A 237 1.76 -28.18 6.47
CA ALA A 237 0.78 -29.27 6.55
C ALA A 237 0.72 -29.89 7.97
N ALA A 238 1.84 -29.97 8.69
CA ALA A 238 1.88 -30.52 10.05
C ALA A 238 1.20 -29.61 11.10
N ALA A 239 1.17 -28.28 10.88
CA ALA A 239 0.51 -27.34 11.80
C ALA A 239 -1.01 -27.30 11.62
N ALA A 240 -1.50 -27.48 10.39
CA ALA A 240 -2.94 -27.55 10.11
C ALA A 240 -3.57 -28.86 10.64
N GLU A 241 -2.84 -29.98 10.61
CA GLU A 241 -3.34 -31.25 11.13
C GLU A 241 -3.42 -31.27 12.67
N ALA A 242 -2.50 -30.59 13.36
CA ALA A 242 -2.57 -30.42 14.81
C ALA A 242 -3.75 -29.53 15.27
N ALA A 243 -4.10 -28.50 14.49
CA ALA A 243 -5.24 -27.62 14.78
C ALA A 243 -6.60 -28.29 14.51
N ALA A 244 -6.67 -29.18 13.51
CA ALA A 244 -7.88 -29.96 13.23
C ALA A 244 -8.17 -31.03 14.30
N ALA A 245 -7.13 -31.60 14.93
CA ALA A 245 -7.29 -32.58 16.00
C ALA A 245 -7.84 -31.97 17.31
N ASP A 246 -7.55 -30.70 17.60
CA ASP A 246 -8.03 -30.04 18.82
C ASP A 246 -9.51 -29.60 18.72
N SER A 247 -9.99 -29.27 17.50
CA SER A 247 -11.39 -28.89 17.29
C SER A 247 -12.38 -30.06 17.39
N SER A 248 -11.95 -31.30 17.11
CA SER A 248 -12.80 -32.49 17.26
C SER A 248 -12.96 -32.94 18.71
N ARG A 249 -12.04 -32.56 19.63
CA ARG A 249 -12.17 -32.89 21.06
C ARG A 249 -13.20 -32.04 21.81
N LYS A 250 -13.51 -30.83 21.32
CA LYS A 250 -14.45 -29.91 21.97
C LYS A 250 -15.93 -30.21 21.67
N THR A 251 -16.24 -31.03 20.69
CA THR A 251 -17.64 -31.31 20.29
C THR A 251 -18.24 -32.56 20.94
N GLU A 252 -17.46 -33.43 21.60
CA GLU A 252 -17.99 -34.60 22.33
C GLU A 252 -18.30 -34.37 23.82
N GLN A 253 -17.87 -33.27 24.44
CA GLN A 253 -18.16 -32.99 25.87
C GLN A 253 -19.48 -32.26 26.13
N GLY A 254 -20.31 -32.06 25.10
CA GLY A 254 -21.55 -31.29 25.19
C GLY A 254 -22.80 -32.08 24.82
N LYS A 255 -23.09 -33.19 25.51
CA LYS A 255 -24.43 -33.79 25.48
C LYS A 255 -24.84 -34.24 26.88
N PRO A 256 -25.93 -33.68 27.45
CA PRO A 256 -26.50 -34.14 28.72
C PRO A 256 -27.17 -35.51 28.59
#